data_AF-A0A9X2W5B1-F1
#
_entry.id   AF-A0A9X2W5B1-F1
#
_cell.length_a   1.000
_cell.length_b   1.000
_cell.length_c   1.000
_cell.angle_alpha   90.00
_cell.angle_beta   90.00
_cell.angle_gamma   90.00
#
_symmetry.space_group_name_H-M   'P 1'
#
loop_
_entity.id
_entity.type
_entity.pdbx_description
1 polymer ?
#
loop_
_entity_poly.entity_id
_entity_poly.type
_entity_poly.pdbx_seq_one_letter_code
_entity_poly.pdbx_strand_id
1 'polypeptide(L)' 'MAKKQFTVVISGDSGYSTYRVKAHDWKEADFIADGMHRRLNPDENPSEIGTAAVIKGWPEVW' A
#
# COMPACT_ATOMS: atom_id res chain seq x y z
N MET A 1 6.71 -1.50 -19.97
CA MET A 1 5.27 -1.15 -19.95
C MET A 1 5.10 0.19 -19.24
N ALA A 2 4.05 0.96 -19.52
CA ALA A 2 3.78 2.18 -18.77
C ALA A 2 3.32 1.85 -17.33
N LYS A 3 3.70 2.69 -16.36
CA LYS A 3 3.23 2.57 -14.98
C LYS A 3 1.74 2.89 -14.88
N LYS A 4 1.00 2.10 -14.12
CA LYS A 4 -0.43 2.23 -13.81
C LYS A 4 -0.59 2.79 -12.40
N GLN A 5 -1.72 3.42 -12.13
CA GLN A 5 -2.09 3.87 -10.79
C GLN A 5 -2.67 2.72 -9.98
N PHE A 6 -2.30 2.66 -8.70
CA PHE A 6 -2.84 1.73 -7.72
C PHE A 6 -3.10 2.46 -6.41
N THR A 7 -4.11 1.98 -5.70
CA THR A 7 -4.38 2.28 -4.29
C THR A 7 -4.14 1.01 -3.51
N VAL A 8 -3.23 1.04 -2.54
CA VAL A 8 -2.91 -0.10 -1.67
C VAL A 8 -3.41 0.23 -0.27
N VAL A 9 -4.16 -0.68 0.33
CA VAL A 9 -4.60 -0.59 1.72
C VAL A 9 -3.75 -1.54 2.53
N ILE A 10 -2.96 -1.00 3.44
CA ILE A 10 -2.13 -1.74 4.39
C ILE A 10 -2.87 -1.82 5.72
N SER A 11 -2.95 -3.01 6.30
CA SER A 11 -3.36 -3.23 7.68
C SER A 11 -2.12 -3.36 8.55
N GLY A 12 -2.12 -2.69 9.69
CA GLY A 12 -1.14 -2.88 10.76
C GLY A 12 -1.81 -2.77 12.14
N ASP A 13 -1.02 -2.73 13.21
CA ASP A 13 -1.53 -2.64 14.58
C ASP A 13 -2.30 -1.34 14.85
N SER A 14 -1.97 -0.29 14.09
CA SER A 14 -2.58 1.03 14.14
C SER A 14 -3.88 1.14 13.33
N GLY A 15 -4.26 0.08 12.62
CA GLY A 15 -5.43 0.02 11.76
C GLY A 15 -5.09 0.01 10.27
N TYR A 16 -5.92 0.67 9.45
CA TYR A 16 -5.75 0.70 7.99
C TYR A 16 -5.12 2.01 7.51
N SER A 17 -4.09 1.89 6.68
CA SER A 17 -3.44 2.98 5.97
C SER A 17 -3.58 2.82 4.47
N THR A 18 -3.80 3.93 3.76
CA THR A 18 -3.98 3.91 2.30
C THR A 18 -2.83 4.62 1.59
N TYR A 19 -2.25 3.96 0.59
CA TYR A 19 -1.16 4.48 -0.23
C TYR A 19 -1.55 4.54 -1.70
N ARG A 20 -1.31 5.68 -2.33
CA ARG A 20 -1.50 5.88 -3.77
C ARG A 20 -0.14 5.78 -4.46
N VAL A 21 0.05 4.73 -5.27
CA VAL A 21 1.33 4.42 -5.91
C VAL A 21 1.18 4.26 -7.42
N LYS A 22 2.27 4.48 -8.17
CA LYS A 22 2.36 4.17 -9.60
C LYS A 22 3.36 3.02 -9.81
N ALA A 23 2.90 1.92 -10.40
CA ALA A 23 3.67 0.69 -10.58
C ALA A 23 3.32 -0.01 -11.90
N HIS A 24 4.13 -0.96 -12.37
CA HIS A 24 3.88 -1.73 -13.59
C HIS A 24 2.75 -2.76 -13.39
N ASP A 25 2.72 -3.37 -12.21
CA ASP A 25 1.72 -4.34 -11.78
C ASP A 25 1.37 -4.20 -10.29
N TRP A 26 0.47 -5.06 -9.82
CA TRP A 26 -0.02 -5.03 -8.45
C TRP A 26 1.04 -5.48 -7.44
N LYS A 27 2.02 -6.31 -7.83
CA LYS A 27 3.08 -6.80 -6.93
C LYS A 27 4.10 -5.71 -6.63
N GLU A 28 4.48 -4.95 -7.66
CA GLU A 28 5.33 -3.77 -7.46
C GLU A 28 4.59 -2.68 -6.68
N ALA A 29 3.28 -2.50 -6.89
CA ALA A 29 2.48 -1.57 -6.09
C ALA A 29 2.48 -1.95 -4.59
N ASP A 30 2.25 -3.23 -4.31
CA ASP A 30 2.29 -3.82 -2.97
C ASP A 30 3.64 -3.60 -2.28
N PHE A 31 4.74 -3.98 -2.97
CA PHE A 31 6.10 -3.80 -2.46
C PHE A 31 6.44 -2.33 -2.14
N ILE A 32 6.04 -1.39 -3.01
CA ILE A 32 6.27 0.04 -2.77
C ILE A 32 5.46 0.52 -1.56
N ALA A 33 4.20 0.12 -1.44
CA ALA A 33 3.33 0.55 -0.36
C ALA A 33 3.76 -0.02 1.00
N ASP A 34 4.10 -1.30 1.09
CA ASP A 34 4.65 -1.93 2.30
C ASP A 34 5.94 -1.23 2.75
N GLY A 35 6.87 -0.97 1.82
CA GLY A 35 8.11 -0.25 2.12
C GLY A 35 7.88 1.20 2.57
N MET A 36 6.89 1.89 1.98
CA MET A 36 6.49 3.23 2.43
C MET A 36 5.90 3.20 3.84
N HIS A 37 5.04 2.23 4.14
CA HIS A 37 4.39 2.08 5.44
C HIS A 37 5.41 1.80 6.54
N ARG A 38 6.28 0.79 6.38
CA ARG A 38 7.33 0.45 7.36
C ARG A 38 8.29 1.61 7.64
N ARG A 39 8.56 2.45 6.64
CA ARG A 39 9.42 3.64 6.81
C ARG A 39 8.72 4.76 7.60
N LEU A 40 7.41 4.91 7.41
CA LEU A 40 6.62 5.95 8.07
C LEU A 40 6.20 5.56 9.50
N ASN A 41 6.05 4.25 9.75
CA ASN A 41 5.66 3.68 11.03
C ASN A 41 6.73 2.70 11.53
N PRO A 42 7.93 3.17 11.93
CA PRO A 42 9.03 2.28 12.34
C PRO A 42 8.76 1.54 13.66
N ASP A 43 7.83 2.03 14.48
CA ASP A 43 7.49 1.45 15.78
C ASP A 43 6.38 0.37 15.71
N GLU A 44 5.72 0.23 14.56
CA GLU A 44 4.64 -0.73 14.32
C GLU A 44 5.20 -2.14 14.19
N ASN A 45 4.52 -3.14 14.79
CA ASN A 45 5.03 -4.50 14.81
C ASN A 45 5.09 -5.08 13.38
N PRO A 46 6.29 -5.47 12.87
CA PRO A 46 6.44 -5.97 11.51
C PRO A 46 5.60 -7.20 11.16
N SER A 47 5.22 -8.02 12.15
CA SER A 47 4.39 -9.21 11.95
C SER A 47 2.91 -8.90 11.71
N GLU A 48 2.45 -7.72 12.13
CA GLU A 48 1.06 -7.27 11.98
C GLU A 48 0.85 -6.49 10.67
N ILE A 49 1.94 -6.03 10.05
CA ILE A 49 1.90 -5.30 8.78
C ILE A 49 1.60 -6.26 7.64
N GLY A 50 0.50 -6.03 6.93
CA GLY A 50 0.10 -6.78 5.75
C GLY A 50 -0.80 -5.98 4.81
N THR A 51 -0.98 -6.49 3.60
CA THR A 51 -1.79 -5.81 2.58
C THR A 51 -3.22 -6.33 2.61
N ALA A 52 -4.17 -5.44 2.94
CA ALA A 52 -5.58 -5.74 2.96
C ALA A 52 -6.21 -5.71 1.55
N ALA A 53 -5.79 -4.77 0.70
CA ALA A 53 -6.29 -4.67 -0.67
C ALA A 53 -5.31 -3.96 -1.61
N VAL A 54 -5.32 -4.37 -2.89
CA VAL A 54 -4.67 -3.65 -3.99
C VAL A 54 -5.71 -3.35 -5.07
N ILE A 55 -6.02 -2.08 -5.25
CA ILE A 55 -7.05 -1.58 -6.17
C ILE A 55 -6.35 -0.89 -7.34
N LYS A 56 -6.69 -1.27 -8.57
CA LYS A 56 -6.19 -0.58 -9.76
C LYS A 56 -6.95 0.76 -9.93
N GLY A 57 -6.20 1.85 -9.98
CA GLY A 57 -6.73 3.21 -10.06
C GLY A 57 -6.71 3.96 -8.72
N TRP A 58 -7.06 5.24 -8.77
CA TRP A 58 -7.27 6.09 -7.60
C TRP A 58 -8.75 6.44 -7.53
N PRO A 59 -9.52 5.86 -6.60
CA PRO A 59 -10.93 6.18 -6.47
C PRO A 59 -11.11 7.64 -6.04
N GLU A 60 -12.11 8.29 -6.63
CA GLU A 60 -12.45 9.69 -6.34
C GLU A 60 -13.28 9.85 -5.06
N VAL A 61 -13.97 8.79 -4.62
CA VAL A 61 -14.79 8.74 -3.39
C VAL A 61 -14.35 7.54 -2.55
N TRP A 62 -14.30 7.72 -1.23
CA TRP A 62 -13.86 6.74 -0.22
C TRP A 62 -14.98 6.45 0.77
#